data_AF-A0A7Y5I1C7-F1
#
_entry.id   AF-A0A7Y5I1C7-F1
#
_cell.length_a   1.000
_cell.length_b   1.000
_cell.length_c   1.000
_cell.angle_alpha   90.00
_cell.angle_beta   90.00
_cell.angle_gamma   90.00
#
_symmetry.space_group_name_H-M   'P 1'
#
loop_
_entity.id
_entity.type
_entity.pdbx_description
1 polymer ?
#
loop_
_entity_poly.entity_id
_entity_poly.type
_entity_poly.pdbx_seq_one_letter_code
_entity_poly.pdbx_strand_id
1 'polypeptide(L)'
;FAGSVALRQRIHQHFTQLAYSCAVGASHVGDLGGAGQLPGPRPVMFFAPAQVKKRTGEWGVQGLNDRLVAAWQSFSSAVQAPPQPWITVQQHQGPQATQALFLELLRGQSDPRTGHIASMQP
;
A
#
# COMPACT_ATOMS: atom_id res chain seq x y z
N PHE A 1 3.60 -2.97 12.57
CA PHE A 1 3.55 -2.80 11.10
C PHE A 1 2.76 -3.92 10.45
N ALA A 2 2.23 -3.66 9.24
CA ALA A 2 1.58 -4.68 8.42
C ALA A 2 2.54 -5.88 8.23
N GLY A 3 2.08 -7.08 8.56
CA GLY A 3 2.87 -8.32 8.48
C GLY A 3 3.29 -8.92 9.83
N SER A 4 3.40 -8.14 10.92
CA SER A 4 3.84 -8.67 12.23
C SER A 4 2.92 -9.76 12.79
N VAL A 5 3.53 -10.85 13.28
CA VAL A 5 2.85 -11.99 13.93
C VAL A 5 2.16 -11.54 15.21
N ALA A 6 2.84 -10.78 16.07
CA ALA A 6 2.28 -10.30 17.33
C ALA A 6 1.06 -9.39 17.12
N LEU A 7 1.11 -8.50 16.12
CA LEU A 7 -0.04 -7.67 15.77
C LEU A 7 -1.21 -8.52 15.26
N ARG A 8 -0.93 -9.51 14.41
CA ARG A 8 -1.95 -10.44 13.89
C ARG A 8 -2.61 -11.22 15.02
N GLN A 9 -1.84 -11.75 15.97
CA GLN A 9 -2.37 -12.43 17.15
C GLN A 9 -3.31 -11.53 17.96
N ARG A 10 -2.90 -10.29 18.25
CA ARG A 10 -3.75 -9.34 18.98
C ARG A 10 -5.06 -9.03 18.25
N ILE A 11 -5.02 -8.86 16.92
CA ILE A 11 -6.22 -8.63 16.10
C ILE A 11 -7.17 -9.83 16.22
N HIS A 12 -6.67 -11.05 16.04
CA HIS A 12 -7.48 -12.27 16.11
C HIS A 12 -8.06 -12.52 17.51
N GLN A 13 -7.32 -12.17 18.57
CA GLN A 13 -7.81 -12.29 19.95
C GLN A 13 -8.84 -11.21 20.30
N HIS A 14 -8.70 -10.01 19.74
CA HIS A 14 -9.57 -8.88 20.07
C HIS A 14 -10.92 -8.94 19.32
N PHE A 15 -10.90 -9.30 18.03
CA PHE A 15 -12.11 -9.30 17.21
C PHE A 15 -12.74 -10.69 17.15
N THR A 16 -13.85 -10.87 17.89
CA THR A 16 -14.63 -12.11 17.92
C THR A 16 -15.43 -12.37 16.64
N GLN A 17 -15.68 -11.34 15.83
CA GLN A 17 -16.41 -11.41 14.56
C GLN A 17 -15.51 -11.13 13.36
N LEU A 18 -14.23 -11.49 13.44
CA LEU A 18 -13.30 -11.33 12.33
C LEU A 18 -13.74 -12.23 11.16
N ALA A 19 -14.24 -11.63 10.07
CA ALA A 19 -14.75 -12.39 8.93
C ALA A 19 -13.66 -12.86 7.96
N TYR A 20 -12.57 -12.10 7.87
CA TYR A 20 -11.50 -12.37 6.91
C TYR A 20 -10.16 -11.85 7.41
N SER A 21 -9.10 -12.64 7.20
CA SER A 21 -7.72 -12.28 7.54
C SER A 21 -6.86 -12.43 6.29
N CYS A 22 -6.36 -11.31 5.79
CA CYS A 22 -5.60 -11.23 4.53
C CYS A 22 -4.20 -10.70 4.80
N ALA A 23 -3.19 -11.44 4.38
CA ALA A 23 -1.80 -11.02 4.46
C ALA A 23 -1.34 -10.54 3.07
N VAL A 24 -1.03 -9.25 2.93
CA VAL A 24 -0.48 -8.69 1.70
C VAL A 24 1.03 -8.56 1.85
N GLY A 25 1.75 -9.40 1.11
CA GLY A 25 3.21 -9.41 1.07
C GLY A 25 3.89 -9.90 2.35
N ALA A 26 5.22 -9.75 2.32
CA ALA A 26 6.18 -10.08 3.36
C ALA A 26 6.76 -8.81 3.99
N SER A 27 5.96 -7.75 4.14
CA SER A 27 6.45 -6.41 4.55
C SER A 27 7.26 -6.42 5.85
N HIS A 28 7.09 -7.46 6.68
CA HIS A 28 7.98 -7.78 7.80
C HIS A 28 8.80 -9.04 7.48
N VAL A 29 9.85 -8.88 6.66
CA VAL A 29 10.70 -9.99 6.18
C VAL A 29 11.32 -10.81 7.33
N GLY A 30 11.57 -10.17 8.48
CA GLY A 30 12.08 -10.84 9.69
C GLY A 30 11.05 -11.56 10.56
N ASP A 31 9.76 -11.45 10.25
CA ASP A 31 8.65 -12.02 11.04
C ASP A 31 7.63 -12.73 10.12
N LEU A 32 8.15 -13.56 9.21
CA LEU A 32 7.37 -14.32 8.21
C LEU A 32 6.73 -15.59 8.77
N GLY A 33 6.69 -15.74 10.09
CA GLY A 33 6.10 -16.90 10.74
C GLY A 33 4.59 -17.00 10.51
N GLY A 34 4.09 -18.24 10.43
CA GLY A 34 2.69 -18.51 10.69
C GLY A 34 2.43 -18.24 12.18
N ALA A 35 1.39 -17.47 12.51
CA ALA A 35 1.11 -17.05 13.88
C ALA A 35 0.62 -18.19 14.82
N GLY A 36 0.92 -19.45 14.49
CA GLY A 36 0.38 -20.63 15.16
C GLY A 36 -1.12 -20.78 14.93
N GLN A 37 -1.80 -21.42 15.89
CA GLN A 37 -3.26 -21.48 15.92
C GLN A 37 -3.82 -20.11 16.31
N LEU A 38 -4.49 -19.45 15.37
CA LEU A 38 -5.23 -18.22 15.62
C LEU A 38 -6.73 -18.51 15.74
N PRO A 39 -7.46 -17.86 16.66
CA PRO A 39 -8.92 -17.90 16.63
C PRO A 39 -9.46 -17.21 15.37
N GLY A 40 -10.63 -17.65 14.90
CA GLY A 40 -11.27 -17.10 13.71
C GLY A 40 -10.64 -17.55 12.39
N PRO A 41 -10.77 -16.76 11.31
CA PRO A 41 -10.42 -17.18 9.95
C PRO A 41 -8.92 -17.37 9.82
N ARG A 42 -8.47 -18.38 9.07
CA ARG A 42 -7.04 -18.54 8.80
C ARG A 42 -6.54 -17.38 7.93
N PRO A 43 -5.38 -16.77 8.24
CA PRO A 43 -4.78 -15.77 7.36
C PRO A 43 -4.50 -16.36 5.98
N VAL A 44 -4.98 -15.70 4.93
CA VAL A 44 -4.69 -16.08 3.54
C VAL A 44 -3.73 -15.07 2.91
N MET A 45 -2.75 -15.57 2.17
CA MET A 45 -1.84 -14.70 1.44
C MET A 45 -2.57 -14.10 0.23
N PHE A 46 -2.53 -12.78 0.11
CA PHE A 46 -2.92 -12.10 -1.10
C PHE A 46 -1.82 -12.28 -2.15
N PHE A 47 -2.14 -13.01 -3.21
CA PHE A 47 -1.30 -13.13 -4.38
C PHE A 47 -1.99 -12.45 -5.57
N ALA A 48 -1.49 -11.28 -5.97
CA ALA A 48 -2.12 -10.46 -7.00
C ALA A 48 -2.42 -11.24 -8.31
N PRO A 49 -1.50 -12.10 -8.82
CA PRO A 49 -1.79 -12.89 -10.03
C PRO A 49 -2.97 -13.85 -9.89
N ALA A 50 -3.16 -14.47 -8.70
CA ALA A 50 -4.32 -15.33 -8.46
C ALA A 50 -5.63 -14.54 -8.48
N GLN A 51 -5.63 -13.31 -7.96
CA GLN A 51 -6.80 -12.44 -8.00
C GLN A 51 -7.10 -11.95 -9.41
N VAL A 52 -6.08 -11.60 -10.20
CA VAL A 52 -6.25 -11.29 -11.64
C VAL A 52 -6.89 -12.47 -12.36
N LYS A 53 -6.36 -13.69 -12.20
CA LYS A 53 -6.94 -14.89 -12.81
C LYS A 53 -8.41 -15.09 -12.42
N LYS A 54 -8.73 -14.97 -11.13
CA LYS A 54 -10.10 -15.09 -10.61
C LYS A 54 -11.02 -14.06 -11.27
N ARG A 55 -10.65 -12.78 -11.24
CA ARG A 55 -11.50 -11.69 -11.77
C ARG A 55 -11.64 -11.72 -13.28
N THR A 56 -10.61 -12.16 -14.00
CA THR A 56 -10.72 -12.44 -15.43
C THR A 56 -11.75 -13.55 -15.71
N GLY A 57 -11.81 -14.60 -14.89
CA GLY A 57 -12.83 -15.65 -15.03
C GLY A 57 -14.25 -15.17 -14.71
N GLU A 58 -14.41 -14.31 -13.70
CA GLU A 58 -15.72 -13.80 -13.28
C GLU A 58 -16.27 -12.67 -14.17
N TRP A 59 -15.39 -11.81 -14.70
CA TRP A 59 -15.78 -10.57 -15.38
C TRP A 59 -15.30 -10.47 -16.83
N GLY A 60 -14.50 -11.42 -17.29
CA GLY A 60 -13.74 -11.29 -18.53
C GLY A 60 -12.57 -10.30 -18.41
N VAL A 61 -11.66 -10.35 -19.38
CA VAL A 61 -10.49 -9.44 -19.44
C VAL A 61 -10.93 -7.98 -19.53
N GLN A 62 -11.89 -7.68 -20.41
CA GLN A 62 -12.41 -6.33 -20.59
C GLN A 62 -13.09 -5.83 -19.31
N GLY A 63 -13.96 -6.63 -18.69
CA GLY A 63 -14.65 -6.23 -17.46
C GLY A 63 -13.71 -6.00 -16.28
N LEU A 64 -12.59 -6.73 -16.20
CA LEU A 64 -11.54 -6.45 -15.22
C LEU A 64 -10.85 -5.11 -15.53
N ASN A 65 -10.45 -4.87 -16.78
CA ASN A 65 -9.78 -3.63 -17.17
C ASN A 65 -10.64 -2.40 -16.93
N ASP A 66 -11.92 -2.43 -17.31
CA ASP A 66 -12.85 -1.31 -17.12
C ASP A 66 -12.97 -0.93 -15.64
N ARG A 67 -13.05 -1.94 -14.75
CA ARG A 67 -13.12 -1.74 -13.30
C ARG A 67 -11.82 -1.20 -12.72
N LEU A 68 -10.67 -1.69 -13.19
CA LEU A 68 -9.36 -1.18 -12.78
C LEU A 68 -9.17 0.29 -13.19
N VAL A 69 -9.53 0.64 -14.42
CA VAL A 69 -9.47 2.02 -14.92
C VAL A 69 -10.40 2.93 -14.13
N ALA A 70 -11.64 2.52 -13.90
CA ALA A 70 -12.59 3.29 -13.09
C ALA A 70 -12.07 3.52 -11.66
N ALA A 71 -11.59 2.46 -11.01
CA ALA A 71 -11.00 2.57 -9.67
C ALA A 71 -9.78 3.49 -9.64
N TRP A 72 -8.90 3.41 -10.65
CA TRP A 72 -7.74 4.28 -10.78
C TRP A 72 -8.12 5.75 -10.95
N GLN A 73 -9.14 6.04 -11.75
CA GLN A 73 -9.65 7.40 -11.95
C GLN A 73 -10.26 7.95 -10.66
N SER A 74 -11.10 7.17 -9.96
CA SER A 74 -11.68 7.57 -8.68
C SER A 74 -10.59 7.84 -7.62
N PHE A 75 -9.61 6.96 -7.52
CA PHE A 75 -8.47 7.14 -6.60
C PHE A 75 -7.67 8.40 -6.94
N SER A 76 -7.28 8.57 -8.20
CA SER A 76 -6.49 9.73 -8.66
C SER A 76 -7.24 11.04 -8.44
N SER A 77 -8.55 11.06 -8.64
CA SER A 77 -9.41 12.21 -8.38
C SER A 77 -9.44 12.55 -6.89
N ALA A 78 -9.63 11.55 -6.01
CA ALA A 78 -9.63 11.75 -4.56
C ALA A 78 -8.28 12.27 -4.05
N VAL A 79 -7.17 11.72 -4.56
CA VAL A 79 -5.80 12.14 -4.18
C VAL A 79 -5.56 13.61 -4.51
N GLN A 80 -6.15 14.12 -5.60
CA GLN A 80 -5.92 15.48 -6.10
C GLN A 80 -7.04 16.47 -5.74
N ALA A 81 -8.07 16.04 -5.00
CA ALA A 81 -9.27 16.83 -4.79
C ALA A 81 -8.98 18.13 -4.00
N PRO A 82 -9.40 19.31 -4.49
CA PRO A 82 -9.27 20.58 -3.77
C PRO A 82 -10.29 20.69 -2.62
N PRO A 83 -10.07 21.59 -1.63
CA PRO A 83 -8.95 22.53 -1.51
C PRO A 83 -7.68 21.91 -0.90
N GLN A 84 -7.76 20.66 -0.42
CA GLN A 84 -6.68 20.00 0.31
C GLN A 84 -6.39 18.62 -0.30
N PRO A 85 -5.54 18.53 -1.34
CA PRO A 85 -5.19 17.25 -1.94
C PRO A 85 -4.47 16.37 -0.91
N TRP A 86 -4.60 15.05 -1.04
CA TRP A 86 -3.91 14.11 -0.14
C TRP A 86 -2.40 14.15 -0.32
N ILE A 87 -1.94 14.36 -1.56
CA ILE A 87 -0.53 14.50 -1.91
C ILE A 87 -0.29 15.79 -2.68
N THR A 88 0.71 16.55 -2.28
CA THR A 88 1.26 17.69 -3.02
C THR A 88 2.60 17.29 -3.60
N VAL A 89 2.75 17.35 -4.92
CA VAL A 89 3.99 16.97 -5.60
C VAL A 89 4.97 18.16 -5.63
N GLN A 90 6.19 17.95 -5.16
CA GLN A 90 7.30 18.89 -5.29
C GLN A 90 8.39 18.31 -6.19
N GLN A 91 8.93 19.17 -7.07
CA GLN A 91 10.02 18.79 -7.97
C GLN A 91 11.35 19.39 -7.51
N HIS A 92 12.40 18.57 -7.58
CA HIS A 92 13.76 18.88 -7.16
C HIS A 92 14.68 18.65 -8.35
N GLN A 93 15.35 19.69 -8.82
CA GLN A 93 16.18 19.64 -10.03
C GLN A 93 17.65 19.88 -9.69
N GLY A 94 18.51 19.09 -10.32
CA GLY A 94 19.95 19.13 -10.15
C GLY A 94 20.48 18.41 -8.90
N PRO A 95 21.81 18.19 -8.85
CA PRO A 95 22.45 17.42 -7.79
C PRO A 95 22.26 18.01 -6.38
N GLN A 96 22.30 19.33 -6.25
CA GLN A 96 22.22 20.03 -4.96
C GLN A 96 20.82 19.89 -4.34
N ALA A 97 19.76 20.09 -5.13
CA ALA A 97 18.39 19.94 -4.66
C ALA A 97 18.09 18.48 -4.27
N THR A 98 18.58 17.52 -5.07
CA THR A 98 18.43 16.10 -4.78
C THR A 98 19.16 15.70 -3.48
N GLN A 99 20.37 16.22 -3.26
CA GLN A 99 21.10 15.98 -2.00
C GLN A 99 20.39 16.59 -0.79
N ALA A 100 19.88 17.80 -0.91
CA ALA A 100 19.13 18.47 0.16
C ALA A 100 17.89 17.66 0.54
N LEU A 101 17.11 17.23 -0.45
CA LEU A 101 15.94 16.36 -0.26
C LEU A 101 16.32 15.05 0.44
N PHE A 102 17.39 14.38 0.01
CA PHE A 102 17.84 13.14 0.63
C PHE A 102 18.13 13.33 2.13
N LEU A 103 18.82 14.41 2.49
CA LEU A 103 19.15 14.71 3.89
C LEU A 103 17.91 15.04 4.73
N GLU A 104 16.90 15.68 4.16
CA GLU A 104 15.62 15.94 4.82
C GLU A 104 14.85 14.64 5.11
N LEU A 105 14.73 13.77 4.09
CA LEU A 105 14.08 12.47 4.21
C LEU A 105 14.81 11.56 5.21
N LEU A 106 16.15 11.53 5.17
CA LEU A 106 16.97 10.75 6.09
C LEU A 106 16.74 11.15 7.55
N ARG A 107 16.48 12.43 7.81
CA ARG A 107 16.18 12.95 9.16
C ARG A 107 14.72 12.76 9.57
N GLY A 108 13.86 12.26 8.68
CA GLY A 108 12.43 12.10 8.94
C GLY A 108 11.67 13.41 9.10
N GLN A 109 12.13 14.49 8.45
CA GLN A 109 11.57 15.84 8.60
C GLN A 109 10.57 16.23 7.51
N SER A 110 10.37 15.37 6.51
CA SER A 110 9.43 15.63 5.41
C SER A 110 7.98 15.44 5.85
N ASP A 111 7.10 16.32 5.36
CA ASP A 111 5.64 16.17 5.49
C ASP A 111 5.18 14.92 4.71
N PRO A 112 4.49 13.94 5.33
CA PRO A 112 3.98 12.76 4.64
C PRO A 112 3.01 13.06 3.49
N ARG A 113 2.44 14.27 3.41
CA ARG A 113 1.62 14.73 2.28
C ARG A 113 2.46 15.21 1.10
N THR A 114 3.77 15.36 1.25
CA THR A 114 4.63 15.81 0.16
C THR A 114 5.15 14.61 -0.64
N GLY A 115 4.77 14.54 -1.91
CA GLY A 115 5.37 13.62 -2.87
C GLY A 115 6.58 14.28 -3.52
N HIS A 116 7.75 13.66 -3.47
CA HIS A 116 8.97 14.24 -4.04
C HIS A 116 9.34 13.56 -5.36
N ILE A 117 9.54 14.36 -6.42
CA ILE A 117 10.16 13.93 -7.68
C ILE A 117 11.51 14.64 -7.77
N ALA A 118 12.59 13.86 -7.87
CA ALA A 118 13.94 14.41 -7.97
C ALA A 118 14.62 13.96 -9.26
N SER A 119 15.34 14.88 -9.89
CA SER A 119 16.15 14.63 -11.06
C SER A 119 17.56 15.19 -10.83
N MET A 120 18.56 14.39 -11.19
CA MET A 120 19.97 14.79 -11.14
C MET A 120 20.37 15.63 -12.37
N GLN A 121 19.52 15.68 -13.39
CA GLN A 121 19.75 16.50 -14.57
C GLN A 121 19.54 17.98 -14.21
N PRO A 122 20.38 18.89 -14.73
CA PRO A 122 20.19 20.32 -14.58
C PRO A 122 18.97 20.84 -15.34
#